data_AF-A0A024TIF1-F1
#
_entry.id   AF-A0A024TIF1-F1
#
_cell.length_a   1.000
_cell.length_b   1.000
_cell.length_c   1.000
_cell.angle_alpha   90.00
_cell.angle_beta   90.00
_cell.angle_gamma   90.00
#
_symmetry.space_group_name_H-M   'P 1'
#
loop_
_entity.id
_entity.type
_entity.pdbx_description
1 polymer ?
#
loop_
_entity_poly.entity_id
_entity_poly.type
_entity_poly.pdbx_seq_one_letter_code
_entity_poly.pdbx_strand_id
1 'polypeptide(L)'
;MVVINVKLSETEGFLFETTCNTPNDTVIRELVHVHNARVRLANLVTHTQSLFQHGVAKHPQEHGLDSYASTPVHKAEFYEEDPLGQRTGNGVCPALRETLTRMVADVNQYLKSNARVAISQNVLQEKLDNFRGLVMMGFPMGLPEYDVVQLLLDGKDEDALGGTQSGMDILSADTAELWWAGKQFFRDETVGDRVGKNEKTKVIAKLTKKANGAPQREPAVSEEERKAMMAHYFKKQEELKKLADEDDDAYLHSSWANPSQLKNSLRGTTNIRPF
;
A
#
# COMPACT_ATOMS: atom_id res chain seq x y z
N MET A 1 11.71 -14.62 -19.42
CA MET A 1 11.24 -13.51 -18.60
C MET A 1 11.32 -13.85 -17.13
N VAL A 2 12.12 -13.09 -16.40
CA VAL A 2 12.14 -13.07 -14.93
C VAL A 2 11.12 -12.03 -14.46
N VAL A 3 10.28 -12.41 -13.48
CA VAL A 3 9.31 -11.50 -12.88
C VAL A 3 9.77 -11.16 -11.46
N ILE A 4 10.05 -9.89 -11.20
CA ILE A 4 10.40 -9.38 -9.88
C ILE A 4 9.12 -8.83 -9.25
N ASN A 5 8.67 -9.47 -8.17
CA ASN A 5 7.65 -8.92 -7.29
C ASN A 5 8.34 -8.03 -6.24
N VAL A 6 8.31 -6.72 -6.45
CA VAL A 6 8.85 -5.76 -5.49
C VAL A 6 7.84 -5.57 -4.38
N LYS A 7 8.18 -6.07 -3.18
CA LYS A 7 7.38 -5.94 -1.97
C LYS A 7 7.81 -4.68 -1.20
N LEU A 8 6.87 -3.78 -0.96
CA LEU A 8 7.08 -2.54 -0.19
C LEU A 8 6.56 -2.73 1.24
N SER A 9 5.35 -3.24 1.38
CA SER A 9 4.71 -3.57 2.66
C SER A 9 4.05 -4.96 2.59
N GLU A 10 3.26 -5.35 3.60
CA GLU A 10 2.50 -6.60 3.55
C GLU A 10 1.43 -6.59 2.45
N THR A 11 0.82 -5.44 2.22
CA THR A 11 -0.30 -5.27 1.29
C THR A 11 0.12 -4.57 0.00
N GLU A 12 1.28 -3.91 -0.01
CA GLU A 12 1.76 -3.13 -1.15
C GLU A 12 2.97 -3.75 -1.84
N GLY A 13 2.88 -3.80 -3.16
CA GLY A 13 3.95 -4.24 -4.03
C GLY A 13 3.56 -4.04 -5.49
N PHE A 14 4.47 -4.42 -6.38
CA PHE A 14 4.22 -4.42 -7.81
C PHE A 14 5.09 -5.45 -8.53
N LEU A 15 4.63 -5.85 -9.71
CA LEU A 15 5.37 -6.76 -10.59
C LEU A 15 6.18 -5.95 -11.60
N PHE A 16 7.40 -6.38 -11.83
CA PHE A 16 8.30 -5.83 -12.84
C PHE A 16 8.91 -6.97 -13.66
N GLU A 17 8.99 -6.79 -14.96
CA GLU A 17 9.48 -7.81 -15.90
C GLU A 17 10.89 -7.47 -16.36
N THR A 18 11.79 -8.45 -16.33
CA THR A 18 13.16 -8.31 -16.80
C THR A 18 13.69 -9.63 -17.35
N THR A 19 14.97 -9.67 -17.72
CA THR A 19 15.66 -10.87 -18.22
C THR A 19 16.87 -11.18 -17.35
N CYS A 20 17.33 -12.43 -17.35
CA CYS A 20 18.51 -12.88 -16.63
C CYS A 20 19.78 -12.15 -17.09
N ASN A 21 19.83 -11.71 -18.35
CA ASN A 21 21.00 -11.04 -18.92
C ASN A 21 21.06 -9.54 -18.61
N THR A 22 19.98 -8.97 -18.05
CA THR A 22 19.96 -7.54 -17.73
C THR A 22 20.92 -7.26 -16.57
N PRO A 23 21.76 -6.20 -16.65
CA PRO A 23 22.63 -5.82 -15.56
C PRO A 23 21.82 -5.30 -14.37
N ASN A 24 22.27 -5.62 -13.16
CA ASN A 24 21.57 -5.25 -11.93
C ASN A 24 21.47 -3.73 -11.75
N ASP A 25 22.49 -2.97 -12.17
CA ASP A 25 22.42 -1.50 -12.12
C ASP A 25 21.25 -0.94 -12.94
N THR A 26 21.03 -1.45 -14.15
CA THR A 26 19.90 -1.04 -15.01
C THR A 26 18.57 -1.41 -14.36
N VAL A 27 18.42 -2.64 -13.87
CA VAL A 27 17.19 -3.07 -13.20
C VAL A 27 16.91 -2.25 -11.95
N ILE A 28 17.91 -1.94 -11.13
CA ILE A 28 17.74 -1.14 -9.92
C ILE A 28 17.30 0.29 -10.28
N ARG A 29 17.92 0.93 -11.27
CA ARG A 29 17.52 2.27 -11.74
C ARG A 29 16.08 2.28 -12.27
N GLU A 30 15.71 1.28 -13.06
CA GLU A 30 14.36 1.13 -13.61
C GLU A 30 13.31 0.89 -12.51
N LEU A 31 13.62 0.05 -11.54
CA LEU A 31 12.76 -0.21 -10.39
C LEU A 31 12.57 1.03 -9.52
N VAL A 32 13.64 1.81 -9.29
CA VAL A 32 13.56 3.08 -8.56
C VAL A 32 12.71 4.08 -9.33
N HIS A 33 12.87 4.18 -10.65
CA HIS A 33 12.06 5.06 -11.48
C HIS A 33 10.57 4.70 -11.39
N VAL A 34 10.23 3.41 -11.53
CA VAL A 34 8.86 2.91 -11.37
C VAL A 34 8.33 3.21 -9.97
N HIS A 35 9.11 2.93 -8.93
CA HIS A 35 8.71 3.16 -7.54
C HIS A 35 8.43 4.64 -7.27
N ASN A 36 9.36 5.53 -7.60
CA ASN A 36 9.19 6.97 -7.40
C ASN A 36 8.03 7.52 -8.23
N ALA A 37 7.82 7.06 -9.47
CA ALA A 37 6.68 7.45 -10.28
C ALA A 37 5.34 7.02 -9.67
N ARG A 38 5.29 5.82 -9.04
CA ARG A 38 4.09 5.37 -8.30
C ARG A 38 3.83 6.24 -7.07
N VAL A 39 4.87 6.54 -6.28
CA VAL A 39 4.76 7.45 -5.12
C VAL A 39 4.27 8.81 -5.58
N ARG A 40 4.84 9.36 -6.66
CA ARG A 40 4.43 10.64 -7.25
C ARG A 40 2.97 10.64 -7.68
N LEU A 41 2.52 9.62 -8.43
CA LEU A 41 1.12 9.51 -8.87
C LEU A 41 0.16 9.37 -7.68
N ALA A 42 0.51 8.60 -6.65
CA ALA A 42 -0.30 8.46 -5.45
C ALA A 42 -0.49 9.82 -4.74
N ASN A 43 0.58 10.62 -4.63
CA ASN A 43 0.51 11.96 -4.03
C ASN A 43 -0.21 12.98 -4.94
N LEU A 44 -0.02 12.90 -6.26
CA LEU A 44 -0.75 13.74 -7.22
C LEU A 44 -2.25 13.53 -7.12
N VAL A 45 -2.72 12.28 -6.99
CA VAL A 45 -4.14 11.97 -6.80
C VAL A 45 -4.72 12.75 -5.61
N THR A 46 -4.02 12.77 -4.48
CA THR A 46 -4.46 13.45 -3.26
C THR A 46 -4.39 14.97 -3.40
N HIS A 47 -3.26 15.52 -3.85
CA HIS A 47 -3.07 16.97 -3.89
C HIS A 47 -3.84 17.66 -5.02
N THR A 48 -4.02 17.01 -6.17
CA THR A 48 -4.71 17.62 -7.32
C THR A 48 -6.21 17.82 -7.04
N GLN A 49 -6.83 16.97 -6.22
CA GLN A 49 -8.22 17.17 -5.78
C GLN A 49 -8.37 18.48 -5.01
N SER A 50 -7.48 18.73 -4.03
CA SER A 50 -7.46 19.97 -3.27
C SER A 50 -7.20 21.20 -4.16
N LEU A 51 -6.30 21.08 -5.14
CA LEU A 51 -6.01 22.13 -6.11
C LEU A 51 -7.24 22.47 -6.96
N PHE A 52 -7.96 21.46 -7.45
CA PHE A 52 -9.12 21.69 -8.33
C PHE A 52 -10.32 22.25 -7.56
N GLN A 53 -10.46 21.91 -6.29
CA GLN A 53 -11.54 22.40 -5.45
C GLN A 53 -11.26 23.80 -4.89
N HIS A 54 -10.06 24.05 -4.39
CA HIS A 54 -9.72 25.26 -3.64
C HIS A 54 -8.69 26.15 -4.34
N GLY A 55 -8.24 25.83 -5.56
CA GLY A 55 -7.35 26.67 -6.34
C GLY A 55 -5.89 26.60 -5.93
N VAL A 56 -5.10 27.53 -6.48
CA VAL A 56 -3.63 27.57 -6.30
C VAL A 56 -3.23 27.73 -4.83
N ALA A 57 -2.07 27.18 -4.47
CA ALA A 57 -1.47 27.40 -3.15
C ALA A 57 -1.17 28.89 -2.93
N LYS A 58 -1.40 29.37 -1.71
CA LYS A 58 -0.94 30.67 -1.25
C LYS A 58 0.54 30.62 -0.92
N HIS A 59 1.17 31.78 -0.91
CA HIS A 59 2.53 31.89 -0.44
C HIS A 59 2.64 31.40 1.02
N PRO A 60 3.69 30.68 1.43
CA PRO A 60 3.82 30.12 2.79
C PRO A 60 3.65 31.14 3.94
N GLN A 61 3.93 32.42 3.67
CA GLN A 61 3.77 33.51 4.66
C GLN A 61 2.33 34.00 4.81
N GLU A 62 1.44 33.66 3.87
CA GLU A 62 0.04 34.10 3.81
C GLU A 62 -0.94 33.01 4.29
N HIS A 63 -0.42 31.85 4.70
CA HIS A 63 -1.24 30.73 5.16
C HIS A 63 -2.00 31.10 6.45
N GLY A 64 -3.31 30.87 6.45
CA GLY A 64 -4.17 31.10 7.63
C GLY A 64 -4.43 32.58 7.97
N LEU A 65 -4.03 33.52 7.13
CA LEU A 65 -4.24 34.96 7.35
C LEU A 65 -5.56 35.49 6.77
N ASP A 66 -6.42 34.64 6.21
CA ASP A 66 -7.64 35.05 5.50
C ASP A 66 -8.61 35.92 6.32
N SER A 67 -8.65 35.72 7.63
CA SER A 67 -9.48 36.47 8.57
C SER A 67 -8.82 37.76 9.09
N TYR A 68 -7.51 37.91 8.93
CA TYR A 68 -6.72 39.03 9.47
C TYR A 68 -6.05 39.89 8.37
N ALA A 69 -6.08 39.44 7.12
CA ALA A 69 -5.48 40.14 5.99
C ALA A 69 -6.27 41.42 5.66
N SER A 70 -5.54 42.53 5.46
CA SER A 70 -6.14 43.81 5.01
C SER A 70 -6.58 43.80 3.55
N THR A 71 -6.11 42.83 2.76
CA THR A 71 -6.49 42.66 1.35
C THR A 71 -7.66 41.70 1.22
N PRO A 72 -8.80 42.12 0.65
CA PRO A 72 -9.95 41.24 0.47
C PRO A 72 -9.60 40.08 -0.49
N VAL A 73 -9.97 38.86 -0.11
CA VAL A 73 -9.81 37.67 -0.95
C VAL A 73 -10.68 37.83 -2.19
N HIS A 74 -10.07 37.77 -3.38
CA HIS A 74 -10.80 37.82 -4.64
C HIS A 74 -11.54 36.50 -4.85
N LYS A 75 -12.87 36.51 -4.70
CA LYS A 75 -13.74 35.34 -4.86
C LYS A 75 -14.23 35.22 -6.30
N ALA A 76 -13.75 34.22 -7.02
CA ALA A 76 -14.18 33.91 -8.37
C ALA A 76 -15.51 33.12 -8.40
N GLU A 77 -15.98 32.77 -9.60
CA GLU A 77 -17.26 32.07 -9.85
C GLU A 77 -17.36 30.72 -9.12
N PHE A 78 -16.26 29.97 -9.04
CA PHE A 78 -16.20 28.65 -8.40
C PHE A 78 -15.45 28.66 -7.06
N TYR A 79 -15.63 29.73 -6.28
CA TYR A 79 -14.96 29.90 -4.99
C TYR A 79 -15.50 28.94 -3.91
N GLU A 80 -14.59 28.18 -3.29
CA GLU A 80 -14.82 27.36 -2.11
C GLU A 80 -13.67 27.54 -1.13
N GLU A 81 -13.97 28.02 0.08
CA GLU A 81 -12.97 28.27 1.13
C GLU A 81 -12.23 26.99 1.50
N ASP A 82 -10.91 27.07 1.57
CA ASP A 82 -10.04 25.95 1.95
C ASP A 82 -10.09 25.76 3.47
N PRO A 83 -10.52 24.59 3.99
CA PRO A 83 -10.53 24.31 5.42
C PRO A 83 -9.16 24.46 6.10
N LEU A 84 -8.07 24.27 5.35
CA LEU A 84 -6.70 24.38 5.86
C LEU A 84 -6.12 25.80 5.71
N GLY A 85 -6.80 26.70 4.98
CA GLY A 85 -6.33 28.06 4.72
C GLY A 85 -5.01 28.15 3.93
N GLN A 86 -4.61 27.07 3.25
CA GLN A 86 -3.36 26.97 2.49
C GLN A 86 -3.53 27.40 1.03
N ARG A 87 -4.74 27.28 0.48
CA ARG A 87 -5.09 27.61 -0.90
C ARG A 87 -5.97 28.87 -0.99
N THR A 88 -6.02 29.46 -2.18
CA THR A 88 -6.74 30.73 -2.47
C THR A 88 -8.27 30.63 -2.39
N GLY A 89 -8.82 29.43 -2.44
CA GLY A 89 -10.26 29.14 -2.51
C GLY A 89 -10.83 29.18 -3.93
N ASN A 90 -10.08 29.61 -4.94
CA ASN A 90 -10.57 29.76 -6.32
C ASN A 90 -10.35 28.48 -7.14
N GLY A 91 -11.28 27.53 -7.03
CA GLY A 91 -11.23 26.27 -7.77
C GLY A 91 -11.60 26.38 -9.25
N VAL A 92 -11.56 25.25 -9.94
CA VAL A 92 -11.93 25.11 -11.36
C VAL A 92 -13.41 24.71 -11.53
N CYS A 93 -13.92 24.78 -12.75
CA CYS A 93 -15.30 24.45 -13.06
C CYS A 93 -15.65 22.97 -12.75
N PRO A 94 -16.92 22.65 -12.43
CA PRO A 94 -17.33 21.28 -12.05
C PRO A 94 -17.03 20.22 -13.12
N ALA A 95 -17.12 20.56 -14.41
CA ALA A 95 -16.83 19.64 -15.49
C ALA A 95 -15.37 19.12 -15.43
N LEU A 96 -14.40 20.00 -15.16
CA LEU A 96 -13.00 19.60 -15.01
C LEU A 96 -12.79 18.77 -13.74
N ARG A 97 -13.48 19.09 -12.64
CA ARG A 97 -13.44 18.29 -11.40
C ARG A 97 -13.95 16.87 -11.62
N GLU A 98 -14.98 16.69 -12.45
CA GLU A 98 -15.48 15.37 -12.80
C GLU A 98 -14.46 14.58 -13.63
N THR A 99 -13.81 15.23 -14.61
CA THR A 99 -12.74 14.57 -15.40
C THR A 99 -11.56 14.15 -14.52
N LEU A 100 -11.16 14.97 -13.55
CA LEU A 100 -10.16 14.62 -12.56
C LEU A 100 -10.58 13.40 -11.73
N THR A 101 -11.84 13.36 -11.29
CA THR A 101 -12.35 12.24 -10.48
C THR A 101 -12.27 10.91 -11.25
N ARG A 102 -12.61 10.91 -12.54
CA ARG A 102 -12.46 9.72 -13.41
C ARG A 102 -10.99 9.33 -13.57
N MET A 103 -10.11 10.30 -13.77
CA MET A 103 -8.68 10.07 -13.89
C MET A 103 -8.06 9.50 -12.60
N VAL A 104 -8.45 10.04 -11.44
CA VAL A 104 -8.04 9.54 -10.12
C VAL A 104 -8.44 8.07 -9.93
N ALA A 105 -9.67 7.71 -10.30
CA ALA A 105 -10.15 6.34 -10.19
C ALA A 105 -9.32 5.37 -11.05
N ASP A 106 -9.00 5.76 -12.29
CA ASP A 106 -8.17 5.00 -13.22
C ASP A 106 -6.72 4.83 -12.71
N VAL A 107 -6.11 5.89 -12.17
CA VAL A 107 -4.77 5.81 -11.56
C VAL A 107 -4.77 4.92 -10.31
N ASN A 108 -5.75 5.07 -9.42
CA ASN A 108 -5.86 4.22 -8.23
C ASN A 108 -6.08 2.74 -8.59
N GLN A 109 -6.83 2.47 -9.65
CA GLN A 109 -6.99 1.11 -10.17
C GLN A 109 -5.66 0.56 -10.71
N TYR A 110 -4.87 1.37 -11.40
CA TYR A 110 -3.57 0.97 -11.93
C TYR A 110 -2.51 0.75 -10.84
N LEU A 111 -2.48 1.60 -9.82
CA LEU A 111 -1.51 1.52 -8.71
C LEU A 111 -1.78 0.39 -7.72
N LYS A 112 -2.95 -0.26 -7.81
CA LYS A 112 -3.39 -1.32 -6.92
C LYS A 112 -2.41 -2.49 -6.89
N SER A 113 -1.98 -2.85 -5.69
CA SER A 113 -0.88 -3.78 -5.38
C SER A 113 -1.08 -5.26 -5.75
N ASN A 114 -2.27 -5.64 -6.21
CA ASN A 114 -2.62 -7.05 -6.52
C ASN A 114 -2.89 -7.30 -8.02
N ALA A 115 -2.42 -6.42 -8.90
CA ALA A 115 -2.48 -6.67 -10.33
C ALA A 115 -1.59 -7.87 -10.69
N ARG A 116 -2.12 -8.83 -11.46
CA ARG A 116 -1.35 -9.94 -12.04
C ARG A 116 -0.48 -9.50 -13.23
N VAL A 117 -0.44 -8.21 -13.51
CA VAL A 117 0.20 -7.60 -14.69
C VAL A 117 1.37 -6.75 -14.20
N ALA A 118 2.49 -6.82 -14.91
CA ALA A 118 3.65 -5.98 -14.62
C ALA A 118 3.38 -4.50 -14.89
N ILE A 119 3.94 -3.65 -14.06
CA ILE A 119 3.86 -2.20 -14.24
C ILE A 119 4.82 -1.79 -15.35
N SER A 120 4.33 -0.96 -16.26
CA SER A 120 5.11 -0.41 -17.37
C SER A 120 5.43 1.05 -17.11
N GLN A 121 6.69 1.43 -17.31
CA GLN A 121 7.14 2.83 -17.18
C GLN A 121 6.40 3.76 -18.14
N ASN A 122 6.14 3.31 -19.37
CA ASN A 122 5.43 4.10 -20.37
C ASN A 122 4.01 4.46 -19.89
N VAL A 123 3.30 3.50 -19.31
CA VAL A 123 1.93 3.74 -18.81
C VAL A 123 1.95 4.70 -17.63
N LEU A 124 2.93 4.59 -16.72
CA LEU A 124 3.09 5.55 -15.62
C LEU A 124 3.34 6.97 -16.14
N GLN A 125 4.20 7.09 -17.15
CA GLN A 125 4.53 8.37 -17.77
C GLN A 125 3.30 8.98 -18.47
N GLU A 126 2.53 8.18 -19.21
CA GLU A 126 1.25 8.61 -19.80
C GLU A 126 0.27 9.12 -18.74
N LYS A 127 0.15 8.44 -17.59
CA LYS A 127 -0.69 8.93 -16.49
C LYS A 127 -0.18 10.26 -15.93
N LEU A 128 1.13 10.46 -15.81
CA LEU A 128 1.71 11.73 -15.37
C LEU A 128 1.44 12.85 -16.39
N ASP A 129 1.58 12.57 -17.68
CA ASP A 129 1.33 13.54 -18.75
C ASP A 129 -0.15 13.93 -18.84
N ASN A 130 -1.06 12.99 -18.59
CA ASN A 130 -2.48 13.28 -18.43
C ASN A 130 -2.75 14.27 -17.28
N PHE A 131 -2.02 14.14 -16.15
CA PHE A 131 -2.15 15.08 -15.03
C PHE A 131 -1.63 16.46 -15.43
N ARG A 132 -0.48 16.53 -16.12
CA ARG A 132 0.06 17.79 -16.64
C ARG A 132 -0.94 18.47 -17.57
N GLY A 133 -1.52 17.75 -18.52
CA GLY A 133 -2.52 18.28 -19.44
C GLY A 133 -3.77 18.78 -18.73
N LEU A 134 -4.26 18.03 -17.74
CA LEU A 134 -5.45 18.40 -16.98
C LEU A 134 -5.22 19.64 -16.11
N VAL A 135 -4.07 19.74 -15.43
CA VAL A 135 -3.67 20.92 -14.67
C VAL A 135 -3.52 22.14 -15.58
N MET A 136 -2.91 21.98 -16.76
CA MET A 136 -2.78 23.06 -17.74
C MET A 136 -4.14 23.57 -18.25
N MET A 137 -5.14 22.70 -18.39
CA MET A 137 -6.51 23.10 -18.74
C MET A 137 -7.21 23.88 -17.61
N GLY A 138 -6.97 23.49 -16.35
CA GLY A 138 -7.56 24.17 -15.19
C GLY A 138 -6.87 25.49 -14.83
N PHE A 139 -5.55 25.56 -15.04
CA PHE A 139 -4.69 26.68 -14.63
C PHE A 139 -3.76 27.08 -15.79
N PRO A 140 -4.27 27.77 -16.83
CA PRO A 140 -3.49 28.09 -18.04
C PRO A 140 -2.32 29.05 -17.79
N MET A 141 -2.36 29.81 -16.69
CA MET A 141 -1.27 30.71 -16.27
C MET A 141 -0.17 29.97 -15.50
N GLY A 142 -0.29 28.65 -15.32
CA GLY A 142 0.60 27.83 -14.52
C GLY A 142 0.28 27.86 -13.02
N LEU A 143 1.02 27.05 -12.29
CA LEU A 143 0.99 27.00 -10.82
C LEU A 143 2.23 27.69 -10.26
N PRO A 144 2.17 28.24 -9.02
CA PRO A 144 3.34 28.76 -8.35
C PRO A 144 4.43 27.70 -8.17
N GLU A 145 5.70 28.12 -8.16
CA GLU A 145 6.86 27.22 -8.00
C GLU A 145 6.87 26.45 -6.67
N TYR A 146 6.20 26.99 -5.64
CA TYR A 146 6.07 26.38 -4.33
C TYR A 146 4.81 25.50 -4.18
N ASP A 147 3.96 25.39 -5.22
CA ASP A 147 2.81 24.48 -5.16
C ASP A 147 3.29 23.03 -5.26
N VAL A 148 2.83 22.20 -4.32
CA VAL A 148 3.19 20.77 -4.26
C VAL A 148 2.86 20.05 -5.56
N VAL A 149 1.75 20.37 -6.22
CA VAL A 149 1.38 19.75 -7.50
C VAL A 149 2.37 20.13 -8.59
N GLN A 150 2.83 21.38 -8.64
CA GLN A 150 3.82 21.83 -9.62
C GLN A 150 5.16 21.11 -9.41
N LEU A 151 5.64 21.06 -8.16
CA LEU A 151 6.89 20.38 -7.82
C LEU A 151 6.84 18.87 -8.17
N LEU A 152 5.71 18.20 -7.92
CA LEU A 152 5.50 16.80 -8.31
C LEU A 152 5.49 16.64 -9.84
N LEU A 153 4.86 17.54 -10.60
CA LEU A 153 4.83 17.47 -12.06
C LEU A 153 6.20 17.76 -12.68
N ASP A 154 7.03 18.58 -12.04
CA ASP A 154 8.41 18.87 -12.47
C ASP A 154 9.40 17.77 -12.05
N GLY A 155 8.95 16.78 -11.28
CA GLY A 155 9.77 15.65 -10.80
C GLY A 155 10.69 16.00 -9.64
N LYS A 156 10.44 17.12 -8.95
CA LYS A 156 11.15 17.52 -7.73
C LYS A 156 10.49 16.90 -6.50
N ASP A 157 10.46 15.56 -6.48
CA ASP A 157 9.71 14.79 -5.48
C ASP A 157 10.21 15.06 -4.05
N GLU A 158 11.52 15.21 -3.86
CA GLU A 158 12.13 15.46 -2.54
C GLU A 158 11.71 16.81 -1.95
N ASP A 159 11.63 17.85 -2.79
CA ASP A 159 11.19 19.19 -2.38
C ASP A 159 9.68 19.20 -2.11
N ALA A 160 8.90 18.53 -2.96
CA ALA A 160 7.44 18.47 -2.85
C ALA A 160 6.97 17.72 -1.59
N LEU A 161 7.64 16.62 -1.27
CA LEU A 161 7.24 15.68 -0.22
C LEU A 161 8.14 15.76 1.02
N GLY A 162 9.00 16.78 1.10
CA GLY A 162 9.88 17.02 2.24
C GLY A 162 9.12 17.06 3.56
N GLY A 163 9.57 16.27 4.54
CA GLY A 163 8.94 16.19 5.86
C GLY A 163 7.65 15.36 5.92
N THR A 164 7.16 14.82 4.81
CA THR A 164 6.02 13.89 4.79
C THR A 164 6.49 12.43 4.89
N GLN A 165 5.57 11.52 5.24
CA GLN A 165 5.84 10.09 5.20
C GLN A 165 6.19 9.62 3.77
N SER A 166 5.45 10.09 2.77
CA SER A 166 5.71 9.80 1.35
C SER A 166 7.11 10.20 0.90
N GLY A 167 7.68 11.28 1.45
CA GLY A 167 9.05 11.72 1.18
C GLY A 167 10.10 10.72 1.67
N MET A 168 9.81 9.98 2.75
CA MET A 168 10.69 8.92 3.25
C MET A 168 10.72 7.70 2.32
N ASP A 169 9.69 7.51 1.50
CA ASP A 169 9.59 6.41 0.55
C ASP A 169 10.29 6.70 -0.79
N ILE A 170 10.66 7.95 -1.07
CA ILE A 170 11.43 8.31 -2.26
C ILE A 170 12.83 7.69 -2.17
N LEU A 171 13.25 7.06 -3.26
CA LEU A 171 14.54 6.38 -3.37
C LEU A 171 15.44 7.06 -4.40
N SER A 172 16.73 7.17 -4.07
CA SER A 172 17.74 7.65 -5.03
C SER A 172 18.27 6.48 -5.86
N ALA A 173 18.30 6.66 -7.18
CA ALA A 173 18.71 5.62 -8.13
C ALA A 173 20.18 5.18 -7.98
N ASP A 174 21.04 6.03 -7.40
CA ASP A 174 22.47 5.73 -7.20
C ASP A 174 22.73 5.01 -5.87
N THR A 175 21.85 5.17 -4.89
CA THR A 175 22.03 4.63 -3.53
C THR A 175 21.07 3.49 -3.20
N ALA A 176 20.05 3.24 -4.01
CA ALA A 176 19.11 2.15 -3.78
C ALA A 176 19.78 0.77 -3.88
N GLU A 177 19.32 -0.16 -3.05
CA GLU A 177 19.76 -1.54 -3.00
C GLU A 177 18.57 -2.48 -3.17
N LEU A 178 18.74 -3.52 -3.98
CA LEU A 178 17.73 -4.55 -4.20
C LEU A 178 18.13 -5.83 -3.46
N TRP A 179 17.19 -6.39 -2.70
CA TRP A 179 17.42 -7.54 -1.84
C TRP A 179 16.44 -8.66 -2.17
N TRP A 180 16.95 -9.89 -2.29
CA TRP A 180 16.14 -11.10 -2.46
C TRP A 180 16.71 -12.22 -1.58
N ALA A 181 15.83 -12.89 -0.82
CA ALA A 181 16.19 -13.99 0.06
C ALA A 181 17.38 -13.70 1.00
N GLY A 182 17.50 -12.44 1.48
CA GLY A 182 18.59 -12.01 2.35
C GLY A 182 19.92 -11.75 1.66
N LYS A 183 19.97 -11.77 0.32
CA LYS A 183 21.14 -11.44 -0.50
C LYS A 183 20.87 -10.17 -1.31
N GLN A 184 21.88 -9.32 -1.38
CA GLN A 184 21.87 -8.12 -2.22
C GLN A 184 22.14 -8.49 -3.69
N PHE A 185 21.51 -7.74 -4.61
CA PHE A 185 21.91 -7.67 -6.01
C PHE A 185 23.01 -6.61 -6.13
N PHE A 186 24.25 -7.04 -6.36
CA PHE A 186 25.34 -6.09 -6.58
C PHE A 186 25.25 -5.52 -8.00
N ARG A 187 25.57 -4.24 -8.16
CA ARG A 187 25.35 -3.47 -9.39
C ARG A 187 26.23 -3.91 -10.57
N ASP A 188 27.37 -4.51 -10.26
CA ASP A 188 28.36 -5.08 -11.18
C ASP A 188 27.98 -6.47 -11.73
N GLU A 189 26.95 -7.10 -11.17
CA GLU A 189 26.44 -8.42 -11.59
C GLU A 189 25.19 -8.30 -12.48
N THR A 190 24.77 -9.45 -13.03
CA THR A 190 23.51 -9.59 -13.77
C THR A 190 22.42 -10.21 -12.90
N VAL A 191 21.16 -10.10 -13.35
CA VAL A 191 20.02 -10.72 -12.65
C VAL A 191 20.21 -12.24 -12.58
N GLY A 192 20.79 -12.83 -13.61
CA GLY A 192 21.03 -14.26 -13.73
C GLY A 192 22.04 -14.81 -12.72
N ASP A 193 22.99 -13.99 -12.25
CA ASP A 193 23.97 -14.41 -11.24
C ASP A 193 23.31 -14.70 -9.89
N ARG A 194 22.17 -14.04 -9.63
CA ARG A 194 21.37 -14.26 -8.42
C ARG A 194 20.26 -15.28 -8.68
N VAL A 195 19.39 -14.99 -9.64
CA VAL A 195 18.16 -15.74 -9.89
C VAL A 195 18.41 -17.07 -10.64
N GLY A 196 19.60 -17.23 -11.22
CA GLY A 196 19.97 -18.34 -12.09
C GLY A 196 19.63 -18.08 -13.56
N LYS A 197 19.80 -19.10 -14.40
CA LYS A 197 19.64 -19.00 -15.87
C LYS A 197 18.18 -19.20 -16.35
N ASN A 198 17.23 -19.37 -15.43
CA ASN A 198 15.86 -19.70 -15.77
C ASN A 198 15.00 -18.44 -15.99
N GLU A 199 14.64 -18.23 -17.24
CA GLU A 199 13.76 -17.18 -17.75
C GLU A 199 12.26 -17.45 -17.48
N LYS A 200 11.92 -18.27 -16.50
CA LYS A 200 10.54 -18.51 -16.02
C LYS A 200 10.45 -18.37 -14.49
N THR A 201 11.31 -17.54 -13.91
CA THR A 201 11.45 -17.41 -12.47
C THR A 201 10.72 -16.17 -11.97
N LYS A 202 9.94 -16.33 -10.90
CA LYS A 202 9.34 -15.22 -10.16
C LYS A 202 10.06 -15.08 -8.81
N VAL A 203 10.61 -13.90 -8.54
CA VAL A 203 11.31 -13.60 -7.28
C VAL A 203 10.56 -12.53 -6.50
N ILE A 204 10.66 -12.56 -5.17
CA ILE A 204 10.10 -11.53 -4.28
C ILE A 204 11.28 -10.73 -3.73
N ALA A 205 11.40 -9.48 -4.15
CA ALA A 205 12.51 -8.62 -3.77
C ALA A 205 12.02 -7.40 -2.98
N LYS A 206 12.90 -6.84 -2.16
CA LYS A 206 12.67 -5.58 -1.43
C LYS A 206 13.68 -4.55 -1.91
N LEU A 207 13.18 -3.34 -2.18
CA LEU A 207 14.00 -2.20 -2.57
C LEU A 207 14.21 -1.32 -1.33
N THR A 208 15.45 -1.03 -0.96
CA THR A 208 15.79 -0.31 0.27
C THR A 208 16.78 0.82 0.03
N LYS A 209 16.80 1.80 0.94
CA LYS A 209 17.87 2.81 1.03
C LYS A 209 19.13 2.15 1.61
N LYS A 210 20.31 2.51 1.10
CA LYS A 210 21.62 1.99 1.57
C LYS A 210 21.82 2.02 3.09
N ALA A 211 21.27 3.03 3.77
CA ALA A 211 21.40 3.17 5.22
C ALA A 211 20.63 2.12 6.04
N ASN A 212 19.60 1.49 5.47
CA ASN A 212 18.73 0.56 6.19
C ASN A 212 19.26 -0.89 6.22
N GLY A 213 20.33 -1.19 5.46
CA GLY A 213 20.94 -2.52 5.40
C GLY A 213 19.99 -3.60 4.88
N ALA A 214 20.31 -4.85 5.21
CA ALA A 214 19.52 -6.01 4.80
C ALA A 214 18.10 -5.93 5.40
N PRO A 215 17.04 -6.15 4.60
CA PRO A 215 15.68 -6.09 5.10
C PRO A 215 15.46 -7.14 6.18
N GLN A 216 14.77 -6.74 7.26
CA GLN A 216 14.45 -7.63 8.36
C GLN A 216 13.65 -8.84 7.85
N ARG A 217 14.02 -10.04 8.33
CA ARG A 217 13.25 -11.25 8.06
C ARG A 217 11.86 -11.10 8.65
N GLU A 218 10.85 -11.36 7.82
CA GLU A 218 9.47 -11.36 8.25
C GLU A 218 9.21 -12.52 9.22
N PRO A 219 8.27 -12.36 10.18
CA PRO A 219 7.83 -13.46 11.00
C PRO A 219 7.29 -14.58 10.10
N ALA A 220 7.66 -15.82 10.37
CA ALA A 220 7.24 -16.97 9.56
C ALA A 220 5.73 -17.25 9.62
N VAL A 221 5.00 -16.57 10.52
CA VAL A 221 3.58 -16.76 10.80
C VAL A 221 2.93 -15.38 10.76
N SER A 222 1.88 -15.23 9.96
CA SER A 222 1.08 -13.98 9.95
C SER A 222 0.45 -13.73 11.32
N GLU A 223 0.06 -12.51 11.63
CA GLU A 223 -0.59 -12.23 12.93
C GLU A 223 -1.91 -12.98 13.08
N GLU A 224 -2.65 -13.16 11.99
CA GLU A 224 -3.90 -13.92 11.95
C GLU A 224 -3.65 -15.41 12.22
N GLU A 225 -2.66 -16.01 11.56
CA GLU A 225 -2.26 -17.40 11.82
C GLU A 225 -1.70 -17.57 13.23
N ARG A 226 -0.96 -16.58 13.76
CA ARG A 226 -0.45 -16.60 15.14
C ARG A 226 -1.62 -16.61 16.13
N LYS A 227 -2.65 -15.79 15.88
CA LYS A 227 -3.87 -15.74 16.69
C LYS A 227 -4.66 -17.05 16.60
N ALA A 228 -4.80 -17.62 15.40
CA ALA A 228 -5.44 -18.91 15.21
C ALA A 228 -4.67 -20.06 15.90
N MET A 229 -3.35 -20.02 15.82
CA MET A 229 -2.45 -20.95 16.50
C MET A 229 -2.57 -20.84 18.02
N MET A 230 -2.54 -19.62 18.56
CA MET A 230 -2.76 -19.38 20.00
C MET A 230 -4.14 -19.87 20.46
N ALA A 231 -5.19 -19.61 19.68
CA ALA A 231 -6.54 -20.07 19.97
C ALA A 231 -6.65 -21.61 19.95
N HIS A 232 -6.00 -22.26 18.99
CA HIS A 232 -5.93 -23.71 18.92
C HIS A 232 -5.17 -24.30 20.13
N TYR A 233 -4.02 -23.73 20.50
CA TYR A 233 -3.27 -24.18 21.68
C TYR A 233 -4.03 -23.98 22.99
N PHE A 234 -4.73 -22.85 23.13
CA PHE A 234 -5.57 -22.59 24.29
C PHE A 234 -6.71 -23.60 24.39
N LYS A 235 -7.44 -23.83 23.29
CA LYS A 235 -8.50 -24.85 23.24
C LYS A 235 -7.97 -26.24 23.57
N LYS A 236 -6.81 -26.62 23.02
CA LYS A 236 -6.16 -27.89 23.35
C LYS A 236 -5.76 -27.99 24.82
N GLN A 237 -5.27 -26.91 25.42
CA GLN A 237 -4.96 -26.87 26.85
C GLN A 237 -6.22 -27.02 27.70
N GLU A 238 -7.32 -26.38 27.33
CA GLU A 238 -8.61 -26.57 28.01
C GLU A 238 -9.12 -27.99 27.87
N GLU A 239 -9.05 -28.59 26.68
CA GLU A 239 -9.41 -29.98 26.43
C GLU A 239 -8.54 -30.95 27.26
N LEU A 240 -7.22 -30.73 27.30
CA LEU A 240 -6.30 -31.55 28.08
C LEU A 240 -6.51 -31.37 29.59
N LYS A 241 -6.80 -30.15 30.05
CA LYS A 241 -7.13 -29.89 31.45
C LYS A 241 -8.43 -30.58 31.82
N LYS A 242 -9.45 -30.49 30.96
CA LYS A 242 -10.72 -31.18 31.16
C LYS A 242 -10.53 -32.70 31.19
N LEU A 243 -9.71 -33.25 30.31
CA LEU A 243 -9.36 -34.68 30.31
C LEU A 243 -8.61 -35.08 31.59
N ALA A 244 -7.76 -34.21 32.14
CA ALA A 244 -7.05 -34.46 33.40
C ALA A 244 -7.96 -34.31 34.64
N ASP A 245 -8.97 -33.44 34.56
CA ASP A 245 -10.00 -33.25 35.59
C ASP A 245 -11.13 -34.31 35.49
N GLU A 246 -11.20 -35.08 34.40
CA GLU A 246 -12.10 -36.23 34.25
C GLU A 246 -11.59 -37.40 35.12
N ASP A 247 -12.21 -37.57 36.29
CA ASP A 247 -11.96 -38.66 37.24
C ASP A 247 -12.19 -40.04 36.57
N ASP A 248 -11.36 -41.05 36.88
CA ASP A 248 -11.38 -42.39 36.23
C ASP A 248 -12.76 -43.07 36.29
N ASP A 249 -13.61 -42.65 37.23
CA ASP A 249 -14.98 -43.14 37.43
C ASP A 249 -16.04 -42.45 36.53
N ALA A 250 -15.68 -41.46 35.71
CA ALA A 250 -16.61 -40.77 34.80
C ALA A 250 -17.26 -41.74 33.78
N TYR A 251 -16.57 -42.82 33.42
CA TYR A 251 -17.13 -43.88 32.57
C TYR A 251 -18.27 -44.66 33.24
N LEU A 252 -18.33 -44.76 34.59
CA LEU A 252 -19.40 -45.44 35.33
C LEU A 252 -20.75 -44.71 35.21
N HIS A 253 -20.72 -43.39 34.96
CA HIS A 253 -21.92 -42.58 34.72
C HIS A 253 -22.23 -42.37 33.23
N SER A 254 -21.44 -42.99 32.33
CA SER A 254 -21.68 -42.92 30.91
C SER A 254 -22.97 -43.66 30.53
N SER A 255 -23.67 -43.15 29.51
CA SER A 255 -24.89 -43.78 29.02
C SER A 255 -24.65 -45.22 28.52
N TRP A 256 -23.46 -45.47 27.97
CA TRP A 256 -22.99 -46.78 27.52
C TRP A 256 -22.84 -47.80 28.65
N ALA A 257 -22.44 -47.37 29.84
CA ALA A 257 -22.27 -48.26 31.01
C ALA A 257 -23.61 -48.66 31.67
N ASN A 258 -24.76 -48.14 31.21
CA ASN A 258 -26.06 -48.46 31.77
C ASN A 258 -26.66 -49.73 31.13
N PRO A 259 -26.66 -50.89 31.82
CA PRO A 259 -27.16 -52.15 31.27
C PRO A 259 -28.69 -52.14 31.01
N SER A 260 -29.40 -51.14 31.53
CA SER A 260 -30.85 -50.98 31.34
C SER A 260 -31.23 -49.97 30.24
N GLN A 261 -30.26 -49.34 29.58
CA GLN A 261 -30.50 -48.25 28.63
C GLN A 261 -31.41 -48.67 27.45
N LEU A 262 -31.12 -49.81 26.82
CA LEU A 262 -31.93 -50.34 25.72
C LEU A 262 -33.37 -50.64 26.18
N LYS A 263 -33.52 -51.21 27.38
CA LYS A 263 -34.83 -51.53 27.98
C LYS A 263 -35.65 -50.27 28.26
N ASN A 264 -35.00 -49.21 28.76
CA ASN A 264 -35.66 -47.95 29.05
C ASN A 264 -36.04 -47.20 27.75
N SER A 265 -35.18 -47.28 26.72
CA SER A 265 -35.48 -46.74 25.39
C SER A 265 -36.67 -47.44 24.74
N LEU A 266 -36.78 -48.77 24.85
CA LEU A 266 -37.91 -49.52 24.28
C LEU A 266 -39.23 -49.28 25.03
N ARG A 267 -39.15 -48.96 26.33
CA ARG A 267 -40.32 -48.70 27.20
C ARG A 267 -40.73 -47.23 27.24
N GLY A 268 -40.00 -46.36 26.54
CA GLY A 268 -40.26 -44.90 26.53
C GLY A 268 -39.96 -44.21 27.88
N THR A 269 -39.21 -44.84 28.78
CA THR A 269 -38.91 -44.34 30.12
C THR A 269 -37.54 -43.66 30.23
N THR A 270 -36.97 -43.20 29.12
CA THR A 270 -35.61 -42.64 29.02
C THR A 270 -35.36 -41.43 29.93
N ASN A 271 -36.42 -40.70 30.30
CA ASN A 271 -36.34 -39.49 31.15
C ASN A 271 -36.53 -39.77 32.65
N ILE A 272 -36.71 -41.02 33.06
CA ILE A 272 -36.93 -41.37 34.47
C ILE A 272 -35.58 -41.79 35.05
N ARG A 273 -34.97 -40.93 35.88
CA ARG A 273 -33.77 -41.31 36.64
C ARG A 273 -34.18 -42.31 37.74
N PRO A 274 -33.59 -43.50 37.81
CA PRO A 274 -33.73 -44.32 39.01
C PRO A 274 -33.09 -43.57 40.17
N PHE A 275 -33.78 -43.57 41.33
CA PHE A 275 -33.23 -43.07 42.59
C PHE A 275 -32.03 -43.91 43.04
#